data_AF-A0A918NWS9-F1
#
_entry.id   AF-A0A918NWS9-F1
#
_cell.length_a   1.000
_cell.length_b   1.000
_cell.length_c   1.000
_cell.angle_alpha   90.00
_cell.angle_beta   90.00
_cell.angle_gamma   90.00
#
_symmetry.space_group_name_H-M   'P 1'
#
loop_
_entity.id
_entity.type
_entity.pdbx_description
1 polymer ?
#
loop_
_entity_poly.entity_id
_entity_poly.type
_entity_poly.pdbx_seq_one_letter_code
_entity_poly.pdbx_strand_id
1 'polypeptide(L)'
;MSGGPSKRLVPDELWALVAPLLPAFAARPQGGGTAPRDERDVFTAVVYVLTSGCAWRHLPESFGVSSATAHRRFAMWTRAGV
;
A
#
# COMPACT_ATOMS: atom_id res chain seq x y z
N MET A 1 -6.16 -1.29 22.25
CA MET A 1 -6.98 -0.46 21.34
C MET A 1 -6.08 0.18 20.29
N SER A 2 -5.63 -0.57 19.28
CA SER A 2 -4.71 -0.05 18.25
C SER A 2 -5.51 0.55 17.10
N GLY A 3 -5.85 1.83 17.22
CA GLY A 3 -6.23 2.65 16.07
C GLY A 3 -4.97 3.08 15.33
N GLY A 4 -4.33 2.15 14.60
CA GLY A 4 -3.18 2.48 13.75
C GLY A 4 -3.54 3.52 12.68
N PRO A 5 -2.56 4.20 12.07
CA PRO A 5 -2.78 5.21 11.02
C PRO A 5 -3.65 4.69 9.86
N SER A 6 -3.69 3.36 9.66
CA SER A 6 -4.51 2.67 8.67
C SER A 6 -6.00 3.03 8.71
N LYS A 7 -6.66 3.09 9.88
CA LYS A 7 -8.11 3.40 9.94
C LYS A 7 -8.44 4.87 9.69
N ARG A 8 -7.49 5.80 9.93
CA ARG A 8 -7.69 7.23 9.67
C ARG A 8 -7.46 7.58 8.21
N LEU A 9 -6.38 7.06 7.62
CA LEU A 9 -6.01 7.35 6.24
C LEU A 9 -6.82 6.53 5.24
N VAL A 10 -7.14 5.28 5.60
CA VAL A 10 -7.89 4.36 4.77
C VAL A 10 -9.03 3.77 5.61
N PRO A 11 -10.16 4.48 5.77
CA PRO A 11 -11.36 3.92 6.37
C PRO A 11 -11.83 2.65 5.66
N ASP A 12 -12.60 1.81 6.35
CA ASP A 12 -13.09 0.53 5.79
C ASP A 12 -13.91 0.75 4.51
N GLU A 13 -14.70 1.82 4.44
CA GLU A 13 -15.51 2.18 3.28
C GLU A 13 -14.65 2.56 2.07
N LEU A 14 -13.61 3.38 2.28
CA LEU A 14 -12.66 3.72 1.23
C LEU A 14 -11.93 2.47 0.74
N TRP A 15 -11.51 1.61 1.67
CA TRP A 15 -10.86 0.36 1.32
C TRP A 15 -11.78 -0.53 0.47
N ALA A 16 -13.06 -0.66 0.83
CA ALA A 16 -14.01 -1.47 0.07
C ALA A 16 -14.20 -0.99 -1.37
N LEU A 17 -14.08 0.32 -1.63
CA LEU A 17 -14.15 0.90 -2.97
C LEU A 17 -12.86 0.68 -3.78
N VAL A 18 -11.70 0.84 -3.13
CA VAL A 18 -10.40 0.83 -3.82
C VAL A 18 -9.86 -0.58 -4.02
N ALA A 19 -10.00 -1.47 -3.02
CA ALA A 19 -9.48 -2.83 -3.07
C ALA A 19 -9.78 -3.59 -4.39
N PRO A 20 -11.03 -3.58 -4.93
CA PRO A 20 -11.32 -4.30 -6.19
C PRO A 20 -10.66 -3.67 -7.43
N LEU A 21 -10.22 -2.41 -7.35
CA LEU A 21 -9.55 -1.72 -8.46
C LEU A 21 -8.04 -1.96 -8.47
N LEU A 22 -7.45 -2.31 -7.32
CA LEU A 22 -6.02 -2.50 -7.21
C LEU A 22 -5.61 -3.79 -7.94
N PRO A 23 -4.63 -3.71 -8.87
CA PRO A 23 -4.00 -4.90 -9.44
C PRO A 23 -3.51 -5.83 -8.32
N ALA A 24 -4.03 -7.06 -8.31
CA ALA A 24 -3.69 -8.06 -7.31
C ALA A 24 -2.18 -8.35 -7.28
N PHE A 25 -1.68 -8.79 -6.12
CA PHE A 25 -0.34 -9.38 -6.05
C PHE A 25 -0.25 -10.63 -6.94
N ALA A 26 0.43 -10.50 -8.08
CA ALA A 26 0.75 -11.65 -8.90
C ALA A 26 1.83 -12.50 -8.21
N ALA A 27 1.51 -13.76 -7.91
CA ALA A 27 2.50 -14.73 -7.47
C ALA A 27 3.57 -14.88 -8.56
N ARG A 28 4.85 -14.88 -8.16
CA ARG A 28 5.95 -14.99 -9.12
C ARG A 28 5.96 -16.42 -9.70
N PRO A 29 6.08 -16.61 -11.03
CA PRO A 29 5.99 -17.93 -11.67
C PRO A 29 7.02 -18.96 -11.16
N GLN A 30 8.19 -18.51 -10.69
CA GLN A 30 9.21 -19.39 -10.12
C GLN A 30 8.82 -20.03 -8.78
N GLY A 31 7.71 -19.62 -8.16
CA GLY A 31 7.46 -19.91 -6.75
C GLY A 31 8.46 -19.17 -5.85
N GLY A 32 8.05 -18.87 -4.62
CA GLY A 32 8.84 -18.09 -3.69
C GLY A 32 8.61 -16.58 -3.80
N GLY A 33 8.35 -16.00 -2.63
CA GLY A 33 8.04 -14.59 -2.42
C GLY A 33 7.39 -14.45 -1.04
N THR A 34 7.70 -13.38 -0.31
CA THR A 34 6.99 -13.04 0.93
C THR A 34 5.50 -13.05 0.65
N ALA A 35 4.72 -13.71 1.52
CA ALA A 35 3.26 -13.69 1.45
C ALA A 35 2.77 -12.25 1.18
N PRO A 36 1.72 -12.06 0.35
CA PRO A 36 1.19 -10.73 0.08
C PRO A 36 1.05 -10.00 1.41
N ARG A 37 1.85 -8.93 1.61
CA ARG A 37 1.57 -8.01 2.72
C ARG A 37 0.13 -7.55 2.55
N ASP A 38 -0.55 -7.28 3.64
CA ASP A 38 -1.91 -6.75 3.59
C ASP A 38 -1.95 -5.60 2.57
N GLU A 39 -2.73 -5.78 1.48
CA GLU A 39 -2.82 -4.82 0.39
C GLU A 39 -3.25 -3.46 0.91
N ARG A 40 -4.02 -3.46 2.00
CA ARG A 40 -4.46 -2.26 2.69
C ARG A 40 -3.32 -1.52 3.37
N ASP A 41 -2.35 -2.21 3.95
CA ASP A 41 -1.19 -1.56 4.57
C ASP A 41 -0.32 -0.88 3.52
N VAL A 42 -0.13 -1.54 2.37
CA VAL A 42 0.59 -0.93 1.24
C VAL A 42 -0.15 0.28 0.71
N PHE A 43 -1.46 0.17 0.52
CA PHE A 43 -2.28 1.29 0.07
C PHE A 43 -2.24 2.44 1.08
N THR A 44 -2.36 2.14 2.38
CA THR A 44 -2.26 3.14 3.44
C THR A 44 -0.91 3.85 3.43
N ALA A 45 0.20 3.12 3.26
CA ALA A 45 1.53 3.71 3.17
C ALA A 45 1.67 4.65 1.97
N VAL A 46 1.08 4.28 0.82
CA VAL A 46 1.03 5.14 -0.37
C VAL A 46 0.20 6.39 -0.11
N VAL A 47 -1.01 6.25 0.44
CA VAL A 47 -1.87 7.40 0.80
C VAL A 47 -1.17 8.35 1.76
N TYR A 48 -0.45 7.84 2.76
CA TYR A 48 0.33 8.67 3.68
C TYR A 48 1.37 9.52 2.94
N VAL A 49 2.16 8.91 2.05
CA VAL A 49 3.20 9.64 1.29
C VAL A 49 2.57 10.69 0.39
N LEU A 50 1.49 10.36 -0.32
CA LEU A 50 0.82 11.28 -1.24
C LEU A 50 0.16 12.46 -0.51
N THR A 51 -0.45 12.21 0.65
CA THR A 51 -1.14 13.25 1.44
C THR A 51 -0.18 14.13 2.23
N SER A 52 0.93 13.57 2.73
CA SER A 52 1.94 14.33 3.49
C SER A 52 2.97 15.04 2.61
N GLY A 53 3.15 14.59 1.36
CA GLY A 53 4.19 15.09 0.45
C GLY A 53 5.61 14.71 0.87
N CYS A 54 5.79 13.81 1.84
CA CYS A 54 7.13 13.40 2.26
C CYS A 54 7.82 12.58 1.17
N ALA A 55 9.16 12.61 1.12
CA ALA A 55 9.87 11.68 0.23
C ALA A 55 9.61 10.23 0.66
N TRP A 56 9.55 9.29 -0.29
CA TRP A 56 9.33 7.85 -0.01
C TRP A 56 10.27 7.27 1.05
N ARG A 57 11.53 7.71 1.08
CA ARG A 57 12.52 7.29 2.10
C ARG A 57 12.20 7.73 3.53
N HIS A 58 11.28 8.68 3.70
CA HIS A 58 10.79 9.14 5.00
C HIS A 58 9.49 8.45 5.42
N LEU A 59 9.02 7.44 4.67
CA LEU A 59 7.91 6.60 5.10
C LEU A 59 8.24 5.95 6.45
N PRO A 60 7.43 6.16 7.50
CA PRO A 60 7.67 5.57 8.81
C PRO A 60 7.64 4.03 8.77
N GLU A 61 8.55 3.39 9.50
CA GLU A 61 8.59 1.92 9.60
C GLU A 61 7.36 1.32 10.30
N SER A 62 6.63 2.13 11.07
CA SER A 62 5.40 1.72 11.77
C SER A 62 4.27 1.26 10.84
N PHE A 63 4.35 1.54 9.54
CA PHE A 63 3.43 1.00 8.54
C PHE A 63 3.71 -0.48 8.19
N GLY A 64 4.84 -1.07 8.62
CA GLY A 64 5.20 -2.45 8.27
C GLY A 64 5.48 -2.67 6.77
N VAL A 65 5.51 -1.60 5.99
CA VAL A 65 5.72 -1.60 4.54
C VAL A 65 7.01 -0.85 4.23
N SER A 66 7.92 -1.48 3.48
CA SER A 66 9.12 -0.78 3.03
C SER A 66 8.79 0.28 1.98
N SER A 67 9.50 1.41 2.05
CA SER A 67 9.40 2.51 1.08
C SER A 67 9.51 2.05 -0.37
N ALA A 68 10.45 1.14 -0.65
CA ALA A 68 10.61 0.53 -1.97
C ALA A 68 9.38 -0.28 -2.42
N THR A 69 8.70 -0.97 -1.50
CA THR A 69 7.47 -1.72 -1.82
C THR A 69 6.31 -0.77 -2.12
N ALA A 70 6.11 0.25 -1.28
CA ALA A 70 5.09 1.26 -1.47
C ALA A 70 5.26 1.98 -2.82
N HIS A 71 6.47 2.47 -3.11
CA HIS A 71 6.77 3.14 -4.38
C HIS A 71 6.57 2.24 -5.60
N ARG A 72 7.03 0.99 -5.55
CA ARG A 72 6.83 0.02 -6.65
C ARG A 72 5.35 -0.25 -6.91
N ARG A 73 4.54 -0.32 -5.86
CA ARG A 73 3.09 -0.56 -5.97
C ARG A 73 2.37 0.67 -6.50
N PHE A 74 2.70 1.86 -6.00
CA PHE A 74 2.21 3.11 -6.58
C PHE A 74 2.50 3.20 -8.09
N ALA A 75 3.76 3.00 -8.51
CA ALA A 75 4.13 3.03 -9.92
C ALA A 75 3.47 1.92 -10.76
N MET A 76 3.11 0.79 -10.16
CA MET A 76 2.32 -0.26 -10.83
C MET A 76 0.88 0.20 -11.04
N TRP A 77 0.24 0.75 -10.01
CA TRP A 77 -1.13 1.24 -10.06
C TRP A 77 -1.29 2.39 -11.05
N THR A 78 -0.37 3.36 -11.02
CA THR A 78 -0.37 4.48 -11.98
C THR A 78 -0.24 3.99 -13.42
N ARG A 79 0.62 2.99 -13.70
CA ARG A 79 0.73 2.39 -15.04
C ARG A 79 -0.51 1.62 -15.47
N ALA A 80 -1.28 1.09 -14.51
CA ALA A 80 -2.54 0.42 -14.76
C ALA A 80 -3.72 1.39 -14.90
N GLY A 81 -3.51 2.70 -14.70
CA GLY A 81 -4.55 3.72 -14.79
C GLY A 81 -5.47 3.78 -13.56
N VAL A 82 -5.00 3.28 -12.42
CA VAL A 82 -5.68 3.38 -11.12
C VAL A 82 -5.27 4.65 -10.39
#